data_AF-A0A377LPX1-F1
#
_entry.id   AF-A0A377LPX1-F1
#
_cell.length_a   1.000
_cell.length_b   1.000
_cell.length_c   1.000
_cell.angle_alpha   90.00
_cell.angle_beta   90.00
_cell.angle_gamma   90.00
#
_symmetry.space_group_name_H-M   'P 1'
#
loop_
_entity.id
_entity.type
_entity.pdbx_description
1 polymer ?
#
loop_
_entity_poly.entity_id
_entity_poly.type
_entity_poly.pdbx_seq_one_letter_code
_entity_poly.pdbx_strand_id
1 'polypeptide(L)'
;MAGNKPFNKQTEPRERDFQVAGLKVPPHSIEAEQSVLGGLMLDNERWDDVAERVVSDDFYTRPHRHIFTEMARLQESGSPIDLITLAESLERQGQLDSVGGFAYLAELSKNTPSAANISAYADIVRERAVVREMISVANEIAEAGFDPQGRTSEDLLDLAESRVFKIAESRANKDEGPKNIADVLDATVARIEQLFQQPHDGVTGVNTGYDDLNKKTAGLQPSDLIIVAARPSMGKTTFAMNLVENAAMLQDKPVLIFSLEMPSEQIMMRSLASLSRVDQTVSVPVSSTMRTGRVSPAPWGSCLKNVTSISMTPPA
;
A
#
# COMPACT_ATOMS: atom_id res chain seq x y z
N MET A 1 22.05 5.60 83.39
CA MET A 1 22.46 4.22 83.74
C MET A 1 21.45 3.25 83.14
N ALA A 2 21.93 2.06 82.79
CA ALA A 2 21.44 1.19 81.73
C ALA A 2 20.11 0.46 81.99
N GLY A 3 19.45 0.08 80.89
CA GLY A 3 18.41 -0.95 80.82
C GLY A 3 18.32 -1.49 79.38
N ASN A 4 18.81 -2.70 79.17
CA ASN A 4 19.01 -3.38 77.88
C ASN A 4 17.77 -4.21 77.50
N LYS A 5 17.34 -4.21 76.22
CA LYS A 5 16.98 -5.41 75.41
C LYS A 5 16.51 -5.07 73.97
N PRO A 6 16.63 -6.02 73.01
CA PRO A 6 16.81 -5.77 71.58
C PRO A 6 15.56 -6.05 70.71
N PHE A 7 15.53 -5.61 69.45
CA PHE A 7 14.86 -6.37 68.37
C PHE A 7 15.38 -5.97 66.99
N ASN A 8 15.78 -7.01 66.25
CA ASN A 8 16.26 -7.04 64.87
C ASN A 8 15.05 -7.20 63.92
N LYS A 9 15.05 -6.53 62.76
CA LYS A 9 14.79 -7.16 61.45
C LYS A 9 14.83 -6.14 60.32
N GLN A 10 15.78 -6.40 59.41
CA GLN A 10 15.79 -5.95 58.04
C GLN A 10 14.44 -6.26 57.38
N THR A 11 13.78 -5.26 56.81
CA THR A 11 12.72 -5.47 55.81
C THR A 11 13.38 -5.58 54.44
N GLU A 12 13.66 -6.80 54.03
CA GLU A 12 13.96 -7.13 52.63
C GLU A 12 12.75 -6.80 51.74
N PRO A 13 12.96 -6.41 50.47
CA PRO A 13 11.87 -6.18 49.53
C PRO A 13 11.21 -7.52 49.18
N ARG A 14 9.87 -7.54 49.23
CA ARG A 14 8.99 -8.67 48.94
C ARG A 14 9.48 -9.49 47.74
N GLU A 15 9.67 -10.79 48.00
CA GLU A 15 9.87 -11.84 47.00
C GLU A 15 8.83 -11.69 45.89
N ARG A 16 9.30 -11.56 44.65
CA ARG A 16 8.43 -11.65 43.47
C ARG A 16 7.89 -13.07 43.41
N ASP A 17 6.57 -13.23 43.34
CA ASP A 17 5.90 -14.52 43.19
C ASP A 17 6.49 -15.33 42.02
N PHE A 18 7.32 -16.33 42.33
CA PHE A 18 7.96 -17.23 41.37
C PHE A 18 6.96 -18.13 40.61
N GLN A 19 5.67 -18.11 40.97
CA GLN A 19 4.62 -18.92 40.36
C GLN A 19 4.06 -18.33 39.06
N VAL A 20 4.30 -17.04 38.76
CA VAL A 20 3.86 -16.42 37.49
C VAL A 20 4.87 -16.65 36.35
N ALA A 21 6.12 -16.98 36.67
CA ALA A 21 7.19 -17.22 35.69
C ALA A 21 7.10 -18.58 34.95
N GLY A 22 6.16 -19.45 35.34
CA GLY A 22 6.02 -20.81 34.81
C GLY A 22 5.00 -21.00 33.68
N LEU A 23 4.24 -19.96 33.31
CA LEU A 23 3.31 -20.04 32.18
C LEU A 23 4.07 -19.74 30.89
N LYS A 24 4.21 -20.74 30.03
CA LYS A 24 4.73 -20.56 28.66
C LYS A 24 3.72 -19.73 27.87
N VAL A 25 3.85 -18.41 27.94
CA VAL A 25 3.03 -17.50 27.13
C VAL A 25 3.66 -17.41 25.73
N PRO A 26 2.85 -17.49 24.66
CA PRO A 26 3.37 -17.29 23.31
C PRO A 26 4.05 -15.92 23.17
N PRO A 27 5.10 -15.79 22.34
CA PRO A 27 5.78 -14.51 22.12
C PRO A 27 4.81 -13.45 21.59
N HIS A 28 4.82 -12.28 22.24
CA HIS A 28 4.01 -11.12 21.89
C HIS A 28 4.67 -9.85 22.44
N SER A 29 4.28 -8.68 21.93
CA SER A 29 4.64 -7.38 22.51
C SER A 29 3.46 -6.43 22.36
N ILE A 30 2.75 -6.21 23.47
CA ILE A 30 1.58 -5.34 23.48
C ILE A 30 1.99 -3.89 23.19
N GLU A 31 3.14 -3.46 23.70
CA GLU A 31 3.65 -2.10 23.54
C GLU A 31 3.95 -1.79 22.07
N ALA A 32 4.53 -2.74 21.33
CA ALA A 32 4.77 -2.60 19.90
C ALA A 32 3.45 -2.56 19.13
N GLU A 33 2.49 -3.43 19.44
CA GLU A 33 1.17 -3.44 18.82
C GLU A 33 0.44 -2.09 19.04
N GLN A 34 0.44 -1.59 20.28
CA GLN A 34 -0.16 -0.29 20.61
C GLN A 34 0.50 0.86 19.86
N SER A 35 1.83 0.83 19.73
CA SER A 35 2.61 1.85 19.01
C SER A 35 2.32 1.85 17.51
N VAL A 36 2.07 0.67 16.91
CA VAL A 36 1.67 0.56 15.50
C VAL A 36 0.27 1.14 15.30
N LEU A 37 -0.71 0.69 16.10
CA LEU A 37 -2.09 1.15 15.95
C LEU A 37 -2.24 2.65 16.23
N GLY A 38 -1.66 3.13 17.32
CA GLY A 38 -1.70 4.56 17.63
C GLY A 38 -0.89 5.40 16.65
N GLY A 39 0.20 4.85 16.10
CA GLY A 39 1.00 5.52 15.06
C GLY A 39 0.21 5.74 13.77
N LEU A 40 -0.54 4.72 13.33
CA LEU A 40 -1.40 4.82 12.16
C LEU A 40 -2.57 5.81 12.35
N MET A 41 -3.09 5.96 13.57
CA MET A 41 -4.11 6.97 13.88
C MET A 41 -3.57 8.41 13.85
N LEU A 42 -2.26 8.58 14.07
CA LEU A 42 -1.61 9.89 14.03
C LEU A 42 -1.17 10.26 12.62
N ASP A 43 -0.83 9.25 11.81
CA ASP A 43 -0.16 9.46 10.53
C ASP A 43 -0.53 8.39 9.49
N ASN A 44 -1.50 8.72 8.64
CA ASN A 44 -2.07 7.79 7.66
C ASN A 44 -1.16 7.56 6.45
N GLU A 45 -0.17 8.43 6.18
CA GLU A 45 0.75 8.26 5.05
C GLU A 45 1.63 7.02 5.21
N ARG A 46 1.84 6.54 6.44
CA ARG A 46 2.64 5.35 6.74
C ARG A 46 1.84 4.05 6.62
N TRP A 47 0.57 4.13 6.21
CA TRP A 47 -0.27 2.95 6.02
C TRP A 47 0.38 1.96 5.05
N ASP A 48 0.81 2.43 3.88
CA ASP A 48 1.36 1.56 2.83
C ASP A 48 2.61 0.80 3.31
N ASP A 49 3.49 1.48 4.05
CA ASP A 49 4.69 0.88 4.64
C ASP A 49 4.34 -0.20 5.68
N VAL A 50 3.35 0.05 6.54
CA VAL A 50 2.96 -0.89 7.60
C VAL A 50 2.19 -2.08 7.02
N ALA A 51 1.29 -1.84 6.06
CA ALA A 51 0.47 -2.86 5.42
C ALA A 51 1.30 -3.86 4.60
N GLU A 52 2.48 -3.46 4.10
CA GLU A 52 3.44 -4.38 3.47
C GLU A 52 4.10 -5.34 4.48
N ARG A 53 4.17 -4.96 5.77
CA ARG A 53 4.93 -5.69 6.79
C ARG A 53 4.07 -6.56 7.70
N VAL A 54 2.86 -6.11 8.01
CA VAL A 54 2.01 -6.69 9.06
C VAL A 54 0.59 -6.87 8.56
N VAL A 55 0.00 -8.03 8.87
CA VAL A 55 -1.41 -8.33 8.61
C VAL A 55 -2.23 -8.38 9.91
N SER A 56 -3.56 -8.30 9.80
CA SER A 56 -4.44 -8.29 10.97
C SER A 56 -4.25 -9.47 11.94
N ASP A 57 -3.92 -10.67 11.44
CA ASP A 57 -3.71 -11.86 12.28
C ASP A 57 -2.38 -11.88 13.05
N ASP A 58 -1.45 -10.98 12.71
CA ASP A 58 -0.16 -10.86 13.40
C ASP A 58 -0.29 -10.27 14.80
N PHE A 59 -1.38 -9.53 15.07
CA PHE A 59 -1.64 -8.99 16.40
C PHE A 59 -2.04 -10.11 17.37
N TYR A 60 -1.48 -10.09 18.57
CA TYR A 60 -1.73 -11.11 19.58
C TYR A 60 -3.15 -10.99 20.15
N THR A 61 -3.60 -9.77 20.44
CA THR A 61 -4.91 -9.55 21.07
C THR A 61 -6.01 -9.41 20.04
N ARG A 62 -7.17 -10.03 20.30
CA ARG A 62 -8.35 -9.94 19.44
C ARG A 62 -8.82 -8.49 19.20
N PRO A 63 -8.85 -7.59 20.21
CA PRO A 63 -9.14 -6.17 20.00
C PRO A 63 -8.24 -5.51 18.95
N HIS A 64 -6.92 -5.73 19.02
CA HIS A 64 -5.98 -5.15 18.08
C HIS A 64 -6.19 -5.64 16.64
N ARG A 65 -6.53 -6.92 16.46
CA ARG A 65 -6.89 -7.45 15.13
C ARG A 65 -8.05 -6.70 14.52
N HIS A 66 -9.14 -6.56 15.27
CA HIS A 66 -10.36 -5.87 14.82
C HIS A 66 -10.10 -4.41 14.50
N ILE A 67 -9.30 -3.73 15.34
CA ILE A 67 -8.89 -2.34 15.09
C ILE A 67 -8.15 -2.25 13.75
N PHE A 68 -7.14 -3.11 13.52
CA PHE A 68 -6.36 -3.08 12.28
C PHE A 68 -7.20 -3.45 11.04
N THR A 69 -8.10 -4.43 11.16
CA THR A 69 -9.04 -4.78 10.09
C THR A 69 -9.93 -3.59 9.72
N GLU A 70 -10.39 -2.84 10.72
CA GLU A 70 -11.23 -1.66 10.45
C GLU A 70 -10.43 -0.49 9.85
N MET A 71 -9.18 -0.31 10.27
CA MET A 71 -8.27 0.66 9.63
C MET A 71 -8.08 0.34 8.14
N ALA A 72 -7.88 -0.93 7.80
CA ALA A 72 -7.76 -1.35 6.39
C ALA A 72 -9.02 -1.03 5.59
N ARG A 73 -10.20 -1.30 6.15
CA ARG A 73 -11.48 -0.99 5.53
C ARG A 73 -11.67 0.52 5.31
N LEU A 74 -11.30 1.35 6.29
CA LEU A 74 -11.37 2.80 6.18
C LEU A 74 -10.45 3.31 5.08
N GLN A 75 -9.22 2.80 5.00
CA GLN A 75 -8.28 3.14 3.94
C GLN A 75 -8.82 2.77 2.55
N GLU A 76 -9.35 1.56 2.38
CA GLU A 76 -9.96 1.12 1.11
C GLU A 76 -11.14 2.00 0.69
N SER A 77 -11.89 2.53 1.66
CA SER A 77 -12.99 3.47 1.41
C SER A 77 -12.56 4.92 1.16
N GLY A 78 -11.25 5.21 1.21
CA GLY A 78 -10.68 6.55 1.08
C GLY A 78 -10.99 7.48 2.27
N SER A 79 -11.37 6.93 3.42
CA SER A 79 -11.65 7.69 4.64
C SER A 79 -10.39 7.78 5.51
N PRO A 80 -10.05 8.96 6.07
CA PRO A 80 -8.90 9.09 6.95
C PRO A 80 -9.07 8.26 8.22
N ILE A 81 -7.96 7.71 8.71
CA ILE A 81 -7.93 6.88 9.92
C ILE A 81 -7.52 7.78 11.09
N ASP A 82 -8.49 8.24 11.87
CA ASP A 82 -8.23 8.95 13.11
C ASP A 82 -9.07 8.35 14.24
N LEU A 83 -8.84 8.82 15.47
CA LEU A 83 -9.56 8.32 16.65
C LEU A 83 -11.08 8.41 16.51
N ILE A 84 -11.58 9.48 15.87
CA ILE A 84 -13.01 9.76 15.75
C ILE A 84 -13.61 8.90 14.63
N THR A 85 -13.02 8.90 13.44
CA THR A 85 -13.51 8.13 12.29
C THR A 85 -13.48 6.65 12.57
N LEU A 86 -12.42 6.16 13.22
CA LEU A 86 -12.32 4.77 13.63
C LEU A 86 -13.37 4.39 14.68
N ALA A 87 -13.60 5.23 15.69
CA ALA A 87 -14.61 4.98 16.71
C ALA A 87 -16.02 4.94 16.11
N GLU A 88 -16.36 5.90 15.23
CA GLU A 88 -17.66 5.93 14.55
C GLU A 88 -17.83 4.69 13.65
N SER A 89 -16.79 4.27 12.95
CA SER A 89 -16.87 3.09 12.09
C SER A 89 -17.06 1.80 12.88
N LEU A 90 -16.31 1.64 13.99
CA LEU A 90 -16.47 0.51 14.91
C LEU A 90 -17.84 0.51 15.61
N GLU A 91 -18.39 1.67 15.94
CA GLU A 91 -19.72 1.81 16.54
C GLU A 91 -20.83 1.39 15.57
N ARG A 92 -20.75 1.84 14.31
CA ARG A 92 -21.70 1.43 13.25
C ARG A 92 -21.71 -0.08 13.02
N GLN A 93 -20.59 -0.75 13.25
CA GLN A 93 -20.48 -2.21 13.15
C GLN A 93 -20.83 -2.96 14.44
N GLY A 94 -21.13 -2.24 15.53
CA GLY A 94 -21.40 -2.84 16.84
C GLY A 94 -20.17 -3.51 17.47
N GLN A 95 -18.96 -3.10 17.07
CA GLN A 95 -17.69 -3.69 17.53
C GLN A 95 -16.93 -2.81 18.52
N LEU A 96 -17.33 -1.54 18.71
CA LEU A 96 -16.63 -0.59 19.58
C LEU A 96 -16.46 -1.10 21.03
N ASP A 97 -17.51 -1.69 21.61
CA ASP A 97 -17.43 -2.26 22.97
C ASP A 97 -16.48 -3.47 23.04
N SER A 98 -16.40 -4.25 21.96
CA SER A 98 -15.57 -5.46 21.90
C SER A 98 -14.07 -5.16 21.84
N VAL A 99 -13.70 -3.95 21.39
CA VAL A 99 -12.30 -3.51 21.33
C VAL A 99 -11.87 -2.71 22.56
N GLY A 100 -12.74 -2.52 23.56
CA GLY A 100 -12.46 -1.74 24.77
C GLY A 100 -13.04 -0.32 24.77
N GLY A 101 -13.83 0.04 23.76
CA GLY A 101 -14.53 1.31 23.67
C GLY A 101 -13.63 2.49 23.26
N PHE A 102 -14.24 3.67 23.19
CA PHE A 102 -13.55 4.91 22.83
C PHE A 102 -12.36 5.23 23.74
N ALA A 103 -12.47 4.91 25.04
CA ALA A 103 -11.42 5.18 26.02
C ALA A 103 -10.13 4.42 25.69
N TYR A 104 -10.24 3.17 25.20
CA TYR A 104 -9.08 2.38 24.82
C TYR A 104 -8.39 2.92 23.58
N LEU A 105 -9.16 3.30 22.55
CA LEU A 105 -8.60 3.93 21.35
C LEU A 105 -7.85 5.22 21.69
N ALA A 106 -8.40 6.04 22.60
CA ALA A 106 -7.73 7.25 23.08
C ALA A 106 -6.42 6.93 23.84
N GLU A 107 -6.38 5.81 24.56
CA GLU A 107 -5.18 5.32 25.21
C GLU A 107 -4.10 4.91 24.19
N LEU A 108 -4.47 4.22 23.11
CA LEU A 108 -3.55 3.85 22.01
C LEU A 108 -2.90 5.09 21.38
N SER A 109 -3.70 6.11 21.08
CA SER A 109 -3.19 7.37 20.54
C SER A 109 -2.25 8.08 21.52
N LYS A 110 -2.51 8.00 22.83
CA LYS A 110 -1.70 8.66 23.86
C LYS A 110 -0.39 7.92 24.16
N ASN A 111 -0.43 6.60 24.17
CA ASN A 111 0.73 5.76 24.50
C ASN A 111 1.75 5.70 23.35
N THR A 112 1.43 6.22 22.17
CA THR A 112 2.32 6.28 21.02
C THR A 112 3.08 7.60 20.99
N PRO A 113 4.38 7.64 21.33
CA PRO A 113 5.12 8.90 21.46
C PRO A 113 5.46 9.54 20.11
N SER A 114 5.62 8.73 19.05
CA SER A 114 5.97 9.20 17.70
C SER A 114 5.61 8.17 16.63
N ALA A 115 5.10 8.64 15.50
CA ALA A 115 4.91 7.84 14.29
C ALA A 115 6.22 7.58 13.51
N ALA A 116 7.33 8.20 13.88
CA ALA A 116 8.59 8.12 13.12
C ALA A 116 9.20 6.70 13.09
N ASN A 117 8.95 5.89 14.13
CA ASN A 117 9.52 4.55 14.26
C ASN A 117 8.48 3.44 14.03
N ILE A 118 7.35 3.75 13.40
CA ILE A 118 6.23 2.81 13.23
C ILE A 118 6.64 1.53 12.51
N SER A 119 7.51 1.63 11.50
CA SER A 119 8.02 0.48 10.74
C SER A 119 8.84 -0.47 11.61
N ALA A 120 9.65 0.05 12.53
CA ALA A 120 10.43 -0.77 13.46
C ALA A 120 9.53 -1.52 14.46
N TYR A 121 8.45 -0.89 14.92
CA TYR A 121 7.46 -1.57 15.76
C TYR A 121 6.66 -2.61 14.97
N ALA A 122 6.33 -2.33 13.71
CA ALA A 122 5.69 -3.28 12.80
C ALA A 122 6.58 -4.53 12.60
N ASP A 123 7.89 -4.35 12.40
CA ASP A 123 8.84 -5.46 12.31
C ASP A 123 8.90 -6.29 13.61
N ILE A 124 8.79 -5.66 14.78
CA ILE A 124 8.72 -6.38 16.06
C ILE A 124 7.44 -7.22 16.15
N VAL A 125 6.29 -6.65 15.80
CA VAL A 125 5.00 -7.37 15.79
C VAL A 125 5.07 -8.57 14.85
N ARG A 126 5.58 -8.34 13.63
CA ARG A 126 5.81 -9.36 12.62
C ARG A 126 6.67 -10.50 13.15
N GLU A 127 7.84 -10.19 13.73
CA GLU A 127 8.76 -11.20 14.27
C GLU A 127 8.10 -12.04 15.36
N ARG A 128 7.35 -11.42 16.28
CA ARG A 128 6.63 -12.14 17.33
C ARG A 128 5.51 -13.01 16.77
N ALA A 129 4.82 -12.57 15.72
CA ALA A 129 3.83 -13.37 15.03
C ALA A 129 4.45 -14.62 14.40
N VAL A 130 5.65 -14.52 13.78
CA VAL A 130 6.39 -15.67 13.24
C VAL A 130 6.64 -16.73 14.28
N VAL A 131 7.25 -16.32 15.39
CA VAL A 131 7.64 -17.27 16.43
C VAL A 131 6.39 -17.91 17.04
N ARG A 132 5.29 -17.14 17.18
CA ARG A 132 4.01 -17.66 17.66
C ARG A 132 3.38 -18.68 16.71
N GLU A 133 3.38 -18.41 15.41
CA GLU A 133 2.84 -19.34 14.40
C GLU A 133 3.67 -20.64 14.35
N MET A 134 5.00 -20.52 14.41
CA MET A 134 5.91 -21.66 14.49
C MET A 134 5.61 -22.56 15.69
N ILE A 135 5.34 -21.97 16.87
CA ILE A 135 4.94 -22.73 18.06
C ILE A 135 3.60 -23.43 17.84
N SER A 136 2.63 -22.79 17.20
CA SER A 136 1.33 -23.39 16.89
C SER A 136 1.49 -24.62 15.99
N VAL A 137 2.25 -24.48 14.90
CA VAL A 137 2.52 -25.59 13.97
C VAL A 137 3.31 -26.71 14.64
N ALA A 138 4.29 -26.39 15.48
CA ALA A 138 5.01 -27.41 16.24
C ALA A 138 4.09 -28.22 17.16
N ASN A 139 3.13 -27.56 17.81
CA ASN A 139 2.13 -28.25 18.64
C ASN A 139 1.17 -29.11 17.80
N GLU A 140 0.70 -28.61 16.65
CA GLU A 140 -0.14 -29.39 15.72
C GLU A 140 0.58 -30.65 15.23
N ILE A 141 1.85 -30.54 14.86
CA ILE A 141 2.67 -31.68 14.42
C ILE A 141 2.88 -32.66 15.56
N ALA A 142 3.18 -32.16 16.76
CA ALA A 142 3.35 -33.01 17.94
C ALA A 142 2.06 -33.77 18.29
N GLU A 143 0.92 -33.08 18.27
CA GLU A 143 -0.40 -33.67 18.52
C GLU A 143 -0.74 -34.75 17.49
N ALA A 144 -0.51 -34.50 16.20
CA ALA A 144 -0.70 -35.49 15.14
C ALA A 144 0.21 -36.72 15.29
N GLY A 145 1.40 -36.56 15.89
CA GLY A 145 2.29 -37.67 16.21
C GLY A 145 1.82 -38.51 17.41
N PHE A 146 1.16 -37.90 18.39
CA PHE A 146 0.59 -38.61 19.56
C PHE A 146 -0.76 -39.27 19.24
N ASP A 147 -1.59 -38.64 18.41
CA ASP A 147 -2.88 -39.16 17.94
C ASP A 147 -2.93 -39.17 16.39
N PRO A 148 -2.41 -40.24 15.74
CA PRO A 148 -2.39 -40.33 14.28
C PRO A 148 -3.77 -40.47 13.63
N GLN A 149 -4.83 -40.79 14.38
CA GLN A 149 -6.19 -41.03 13.88
C GLN A 149 -6.27 -41.96 12.64
N GLY A 150 -5.38 -42.95 12.56
CA GLY A 150 -5.33 -43.93 11.45
C GLY A 150 -4.56 -43.47 10.20
N ARG A 151 -3.88 -42.33 10.23
CA ARG A 151 -2.97 -41.88 9.16
C ARG A 151 -1.68 -42.69 9.16
N THR A 152 -1.09 -42.86 7.98
CA THR A 152 0.24 -43.49 7.85
C THR A 152 1.35 -42.52 8.24
N SER A 153 2.57 -43.02 8.43
CA SER A 153 3.74 -42.16 8.69
C SER A 153 4.07 -41.24 7.52
N GLU A 154 3.78 -41.65 6.27
CA GLU A 154 3.97 -40.82 5.07
C GLU A 154 3.01 -39.62 5.13
N ASP A 155 1.72 -39.87 5.40
CA ASP A 155 0.70 -38.80 5.51
C ASP A 155 1.02 -37.76 6.61
N LEU A 156 1.63 -38.20 7.71
CA LEU A 156 2.04 -37.32 8.82
C LEU A 156 3.25 -36.45 8.45
N LEU A 157 4.20 -36.98 7.67
CA LEU A 157 5.34 -36.22 7.16
C LEU A 157 4.87 -35.17 6.15
N ASP A 158 3.97 -35.54 5.24
CA ASP A 158 3.38 -34.61 4.27
C ASP A 158 2.59 -33.49 4.96
N LEU A 159 1.84 -33.82 6.01
CA LEU A 159 1.17 -32.82 6.84
C LEU A 159 2.17 -31.84 7.48
N ALA A 160 3.25 -32.35 8.06
CA ALA A 160 4.26 -31.53 8.70
C ALA A 160 4.96 -30.61 7.69
N GLU A 161 5.35 -31.13 6.52
CA GLU A 161 5.95 -30.35 5.44
C GLU A 161 5.00 -29.24 4.97
N SER A 162 3.73 -29.58 4.69
CA SER A 162 2.72 -28.60 4.27
C SER A 162 2.52 -27.49 5.29
N ARG A 163 2.47 -27.82 6.60
CA ARG A 163 2.27 -26.84 7.67
C ARG A 163 3.47 -25.91 7.84
N VAL A 164 4.68 -26.45 7.82
CA VAL A 164 5.91 -25.65 7.90
C VAL A 164 6.05 -24.76 6.66
N PHE A 165 5.73 -25.29 5.48
CA PHE A 165 5.79 -24.53 4.23
C PHE A 165 4.79 -23.35 4.22
N LYS A 166 3.58 -23.53 4.76
CA LYS A 166 2.59 -22.44 4.89
C LYS A 166 3.09 -21.25 5.70
N ILE A 167 3.91 -21.48 6.73
CA ILE A 167 4.54 -20.39 7.51
C ILE A 167 5.45 -19.57 6.60
N ALA A 168 6.16 -20.20 5.66
CA ALA A 168 7.02 -19.49 4.72
C ALA A 168 6.21 -18.79 3.61
N GLU A 169 5.13 -19.41 3.13
CA GLU A 169 4.28 -18.88 2.05
C GLU A 169 3.40 -17.70 2.49
N SER A 170 2.79 -17.75 3.68
CA SER A 170 1.96 -16.66 4.22
C SER A 170 2.74 -15.35 4.41
N ARG A 171 4.07 -15.38 4.22
CA ARG A 171 5.01 -14.28 4.44
C ARG A 171 5.55 -13.69 3.16
N ALA A 172 5.46 -14.41 2.06
CA ALA A 172 5.73 -13.84 0.76
C ALA A 172 4.46 -13.14 0.29
N ASN A 173 4.60 -11.95 -0.30
CA ASN A 173 3.48 -11.32 -0.99
C ASN A 173 2.81 -12.35 -1.92
N LYS A 174 1.48 -12.29 -2.11
CA LYS A 174 0.75 -13.22 -3.00
C LYS A 174 1.35 -13.33 -4.42
N ASP A 175 2.18 -12.36 -4.81
CA ASP A 175 2.89 -12.33 -6.08
C ASP A 175 4.36 -12.80 -6.06
N GLU A 176 4.95 -13.04 -4.89
CA GLU A 176 6.36 -13.42 -4.73
C GLU A 176 6.51 -14.86 -4.21
N GLY A 177 5.85 -15.81 -4.87
CA GLY A 177 5.97 -17.24 -4.58
C GLY A 177 6.04 -18.10 -5.84
N PRO A 178 6.43 -19.38 -5.74
CA PRO A 178 6.37 -20.30 -6.86
C PRO A 178 4.91 -20.49 -7.29
N LYS A 179 4.53 -19.94 -8.45
CA LYS A 179 3.22 -20.13 -9.07
C LYS A 179 3.22 -21.44 -9.86
N ASN A 180 2.15 -22.23 -9.74
CA ASN A 180 2.01 -23.44 -10.55
C ASN A 180 1.92 -23.04 -12.04
N ILE A 181 2.62 -23.78 -12.91
CA ILE A 181 2.60 -23.52 -14.35
C ILE A 181 1.20 -23.64 -14.94
N ALA A 182 0.35 -24.51 -14.39
CA ALA A 182 -1.04 -24.65 -14.80
C ALA A 182 -1.82 -23.35 -14.58
N ASP A 183 -1.70 -22.75 -13.39
CA ASP A 183 -2.38 -21.49 -13.04
C ASP A 183 -1.91 -20.33 -13.93
N VAL A 184 -0.61 -20.28 -14.23
CA VAL A 184 -0.02 -19.29 -15.14
C VAL A 184 -0.53 -19.50 -16.57
N LEU A 185 -0.65 -20.76 -17.01
CA LEU A 185 -1.16 -21.09 -18.34
C LEU A 185 -2.63 -20.70 -18.48
N ASP A 186 -3.46 -21.03 -17.49
CA ASP A 186 -4.89 -20.67 -17.48
C ASP A 186 -5.07 -19.14 -17.52
N ALA A 187 -4.32 -18.39 -16.72
CA ALA A 187 -4.32 -16.94 -16.75
C ALA A 187 -3.84 -16.37 -18.10
N THR A 188 -2.85 -17.01 -18.72
CA THR A 188 -2.31 -16.61 -20.03
C THR A 188 -3.32 -16.85 -21.15
N VAL A 189 -3.97 -18.01 -21.16
CA VAL A 189 -5.00 -18.36 -22.16
C VAL A 189 -6.19 -17.41 -22.04
N ALA A 190 -6.67 -17.16 -20.82
CA ALA A 190 -7.75 -16.20 -20.58
C ALA A 190 -7.41 -14.79 -21.10
N ARG A 191 -6.15 -14.35 -20.92
CA ARG A 191 -5.67 -13.07 -21.46
C ARG A 191 -5.63 -13.05 -22.99
N ILE A 192 -5.23 -14.15 -23.64
CA ILE A 192 -5.23 -14.28 -25.09
C ILE A 192 -6.67 -14.26 -25.64
N GLU A 193 -7.61 -14.97 -25.00
CA GLU A 193 -9.02 -14.96 -25.39
C GLU A 193 -9.63 -13.56 -25.28
N GLN A 194 -9.34 -12.83 -24.20
CA GLN A 194 -9.79 -11.46 -24.03
C GLN A 194 -9.27 -10.54 -25.16
N LEU A 195 -8.00 -10.68 -25.53
CA LEU A 195 -7.39 -9.92 -26.63
C LEU A 195 -8.00 -10.25 -28.00
N PHE A 196 -8.53 -11.47 -28.17
CA PHE A 196 -9.20 -11.89 -29.40
C PHE A 196 -10.65 -11.41 -29.49
N GLN A 197 -11.35 -11.36 -28.35
CA GLN A 197 -12.76 -10.96 -28.27
C GLN A 197 -12.98 -9.44 -28.41
N GLN A 198 -11.99 -8.63 -28.05
CA GLN A 198 -12.06 -7.19 -28.23
C GLN A 198 -11.51 -6.79 -29.62
N PRO A 199 -12.32 -6.17 -30.50
CA PRO A 199 -11.81 -5.67 -31.76
C PRO A 199 -10.86 -4.50 -31.48
N HIS A 200 -9.57 -4.77 -31.61
CA HIS A 200 -8.52 -3.77 -31.51
C HIS A 200 -7.94 -3.50 -32.90
N ASP A 201 -7.71 -2.23 -33.25
CA ASP A 201 -7.02 -1.81 -34.48
C ASP A 201 -5.51 -2.16 -34.48
N GLY A 202 -5.14 -3.32 -33.91
CA GLY A 202 -3.76 -3.79 -33.74
C GLY A 202 -3.02 -3.21 -32.53
N VAL A 203 -3.70 -2.48 -31.65
CA VAL A 203 -3.11 -1.86 -30.44
C VAL A 203 -3.62 -2.57 -29.19
N THR A 204 -2.76 -3.35 -28.54
CA THR A 204 -3.07 -4.05 -27.28
C THR A 204 -2.67 -3.25 -26.04
N GLY A 205 -1.74 -2.31 -26.20
CA GLY A 205 -1.21 -1.45 -25.14
C GLY A 205 -1.85 -0.05 -25.07
N VAL A 206 -1.20 0.86 -24.35
CA VAL A 206 -1.55 2.29 -24.35
C VAL A 206 -1.26 2.87 -25.73
N ASN A 207 -2.22 3.57 -26.31
CA ASN A 207 -2.10 4.12 -27.66
C ASN A 207 -1.13 5.31 -27.68
N THR A 208 -0.16 5.30 -28.59
CA THR A 208 0.83 6.38 -28.74
C THR A 208 0.32 7.60 -29.51
N GLY A 209 -0.82 7.47 -30.21
CA GLY A 209 -1.35 8.43 -31.17
C GLY A 209 -0.65 8.43 -32.55
N TYR A 210 0.36 7.59 -32.74
CA TYR A 210 1.08 7.43 -34.01
C TYR A 210 0.81 6.06 -34.61
N ASP A 211 0.13 6.00 -35.76
CA ASP A 211 -0.20 4.74 -36.44
C ASP A 211 1.04 3.91 -36.78
N ASP A 212 2.10 4.57 -37.24
CA ASP A 212 3.35 3.88 -37.63
C ASP A 212 4.11 3.32 -36.43
N LEU A 213 4.05 3.99 -35.28
CA LEU A 213 4.67 3.51 -34.04
C LEU A 213 3.84 2.36 -33.47
N ASN A 214 2.52 2.52 -33.43
CA ASN A 214 1.58 1.49 -32.98
C ASN A 214 1.69 0.21 -33.82
N LYS A 215 1.91 0.29 -35.13
CA LYS A 215 2.18 -0.90 -35.97
C LYS A 215 3.45 -1.65 -35.58
N LYS A 216 4.44 -0.96 -35.02
CA LYS A 216 5.72 -1.54 -34.60
C LYS A 216 5.69 -2.07 -33.17
N THR A 217 4.97 -1.40 -32.27
CA THR A 217 4.98 -1.72 -30.83
C THR A 217 3.68 -2.36 -30.33
N ALA A 218 2.63 -2.39 -31.16
CA ALA A 218 1.26 -2.72 -30.77
C ALA A 218 0.75 -1.85 -29.60
N GLY A 219 1.22 -0.60 -29.52
CA GLY A 219 1.02 0.30 -28.37
C GLY A 219 2.15 0.20 -27.34
N LEU A 220 1.98 0.86 -26.19
CA LEU A 220 2.89 0.74 -25.05
C LEU A 220 2.37 -0.38 -24.14
N GLN A 221 3.11 -1.49 -24.05
CA GLN A 221 2.62 -2.67 -23.32
C GLN A 221 2.64 -2.43 -21.80
N PRO A 222 1.64 -2.94 -21.06
CA PRO A 222 1.68 -2.97 -19.61
C PRO A 222 2.90 -3.75 -19.11
N SER A 223 3.48 -3.31 -17.99
CA SER A 223 4.67 -3.90 -17.34
C SER A 223 6.02 -3.67 -18.03
N ASP A 224 6.06 -3.04 -19.21
CA ASP A 224 7.31 -2.70 -19.89
C ASP A 224 7.89 -1.35 -19.42
N LEU A 225 9.22 -1.30 -19.27
CA LEU A 225 9.96 -0.04 -19.08
C LEU A 225 10.43 0.50 -20.44
N ILE A 226 9.76 1.54 -20.93
CA ILE A 226 10.06 2.16 -22.23
C ILE A 226 10.97 3.37 -22.07
N ILE A 227 12.19 3.29 -22.60
CA ILE A 227 13.21 4.33 -22.46
C ILE A 227 13.32 5.15 -23.76
N VAL A 228 13.06 6.46 -23.67
CA VAL A 228 13.29 7.42 -24.76
C VAL A 228 14.61 8.14 -24.54
N ALA A 229 15.59 7.88 -25.40
CA ALA A 229 16.90 8.54 -25.39
C ALA A 229 17.09 9.43 -26.62
N ALA A 230 17.57 10.65 -26.41
CA ALA A 230 17.92 11.58 -27.48
C ALA A 230 19.03 12.52 -27.02
N ARG A 231 19.78 13.11 -27.95
CA ARG A 231 20.78 14.15 -27.63
C ARG A 231 20.08 15.42 -27.09
N PRO A 232 20.76 16.26 -26.29
CA PRO A 232 20.21 17.55 -25.88
C PRO A 232 19.70 18.36 -27.09
N SER A 233 18.58 19.05 -26.89
CA SER A 233 17.89 19.86 -27.91
C SER A 233 17.30 19.08 -29.11
N MET A 234 17.26 17.75 -29.09
CA MET A 234 16.62 16.93 -30.14
C MET A 234 15.12 16.67 -29.91
N GLY A 235 14.50 17.36 -28.95
CA GLY A 235 13.05 17.28 -28.73
C GLY A 235 12.56 16.11 -27.88
N LYS A 236 13.41 15.50 -27.03
CA LYS A 236 13.03 14.43 -26.10
C LYS A 236 11.74 14.74 -25.33
N THR A 237 11.68 15.92 -24.71
CA THR A 237 10.52 16.37 -23.92
C THR A 237 9.30 16.64 -24.80
N THR A 238 9.49 17.16 -26.01
CA THR A 238 8.38 17.37 -26.97
C THR A 238 7.73 16.04 -27.33
N PHE A 239 8.54 15.03 -27.67
CA PHE A 239 8.06 13.71 -28.03
C PHE A 239 7.36 13.02 -26.85
N ALA A 240 7.98 13.04 -25.66
CA ALA A 240 7.38 12.46 -24.46
C ALA A 240 6.03 13.12 -24.09
N MET A 241 5.94 14.44 -24.18
CA MET A 241 4.68 15.14 -23.89
C MET A 241 3.59 14.86 -24.92
N ASN A 242 3.93 14.71 -26.21
CA ASN A 242 2.94 14.38 -27.24
C ASN A 242 2.41 12.95 -27.05
N LEU A 243 3.29 12.01 -26.68
CA LEU A 243 2.89 10.64 -26.32
C LEU A 243 1.88 10.66 -25.15
N VAL A 244 2.17 11.42 -24.10
CA VAL A 244 1.29 11.56 -22.92
C VAL A 244 -0.03 12.23 -23.27
N GLU A 245 0.00 13.29 -24.09
CA GLU A 245 -1.21 13.98 -24.57
C GLU A 245 -2.15 13.02 -25.31
N ASN A 246 -1.61 12.23 -26.24
CA ASN A 246 -2.40 11.25 -26.97
C ASN A 246 -2.91 10.12 -26.07
N ALA A 247 -2.07 9.64 -25.14
CA ALA A 247 -2.47 8.60 -24.19
C ALA A 247 -3.63 9.07 -23.29
N ALA A 248 -3.56 10.30 -22.78
CA ALA A 248 -4.58 10.89 -21.91
C ALA A 248 -5.89 11.24 -22.66
N MET A 249 -5.82 11.59 -23.95
CA MET A 249 -6.99 11.95 -24.75
C MET A 249 -7.69 10.74 -25.38
N LEU A 250 -6.95 9.69 -25.73
CA LEU A 250 -7.48 8.50 -26.39
C LEU A 250 -7.93 7.42 -25.41
N GLN A 251 -7.44 7.45 -24.17
CA GLN A 251 -7.75 6.45 -23.15
C GLN A 251 -8.16 7.13 -21.85
N ASP A 252 -9.21 6.59 -21.22
CA ASP A 252 -9.70 7.07 -19.92
C ASP A 252 -8.89 6.45 -18.78
N LYS A 253 -7.59 6.78 -18.73
CA LYS A 253 -6.65 6.34 -17.69
C LYS A 253 -5.86 7.52 -17.15
N PRO A 254 -5.61 7.58 -15.83
CA PRO A 254 -4.78 8.64 -15.25
C PRO A 254 -3.34 8.50 -15.75
N VAL A 255 -2.76 9.62 -16.21
CA VAL A 255 -1.36 9.68 -16.66
C VAL A 255 -0.57 10.62 -15.75
N LEU A 256 0.49 10.11 -15.14
CA LEU A 256 1.36 10.85 -14.22
C LEU A 256 2.67 11.24 -14.89
N ILE A 257 3.09 12.50 -14.71
CA ILE A 257 4.31 13.04 -15.32
C ILE A 257 5.26 13.53 -14.22
N PHE A 258 6.47 12.97 -14.20
CA PHE A 258 7.57 13.49 -13.38
C PHE A 258 8.52 14.31 -14.25
N SER A 259 8.68 15.60 -13.94
CA SER A 259 9.64 16.48 -14.61
C SER A 259 10.66 17.03 -13.62
N LEU A 260 11.93 16.75 -13.91
CA LEU A 260 13.08 17.21 -13.12
C LEU A 260 13.86 18.34 -13.82
N GLU A 261 13.63 18.55 -15.12
CA GLU A 261 14.37 19.54 -15.93
C GLU A 261 13.55 20.82 -16.17
N MET A 262 12.25 20.68 -16.42
CA MET A 262 11.37 21.79 -16.77
C MET A 262 10.33 22.05 -15.67
N PRO A 263 10.09 23.32 -15.29
CA PRO A 263 8.97 23.69 -14.42
C PRO A 263 7.62 23.28 -14.99
N SER A 264 6.67 22.96 -14.12
CA SER A 264 5.32 22.51 -14.49
C SER A 264 4.59 23.50 -15.40
N GLU A 265 4.70 24.81 -15.14
CA GLU A 265 4.10 25.88 -15.97
C GLU A 265 4.60 25.82 -17.42
N GLN A 266 5.89 25.58 -17.62
CA GLN A 266 6.49 25.54 -18.96
C GLN A 266 6.05 24.29 -19.73
N ILE A 267 5.84 23.16 -19.04
CA ILE A 267 5.28 21.94 -19.63
C ILE A 267 3.83 22.18 -20.04
N MET A 268 3.04 22.81 -19.17
CA MET A 268 1.63 23.09 -19.47
C MET A 268 1.47 24.03 -20.64
N MET A 269 2.28 25.09 -20.73
CA MET A 269 2.28 25.99 -21.88
C MET A 269 2.57 25.26 -23.20
N ARG A 270 3.44 24.25 -23.18
CA ARG A 270 3.74 23.42 -24.36
C ARG A 270 2.60 22.48 -24.70
N SER A 271 1.99 21.85 -23.71
CA SER A 271 0.83 20.98 -23.91
C SER A 271 -0.38 21.75 -24.45
N LEU A 272 -0.67 22.94 -23.91
CA LEU A 272 -1.73 23.81 -24.42
C LEU A 272 -1.47 24.28 -25.85
N ALA A 273 -0.24 24.66 -26.17
CA ALA A 273 0.13 25.03 -27.54
C ALA A 273 -0.05 23.85 -28.53
N SER A 274 0.33 22.63 -28.12
CA SER A 274 0.15 21.40 -28.89
C SER A 274 -1.34 21.11 -29.15
N LEU A 275 -2.15 21.06 -28.09
CA LEU A 275 -3.59 20.80 -28.16
C LEU A 275 -4.36 21.86 -28.96
N SER A 276 -4.03 23.13 -28.76
CA SER A 276 -4.70 24.24 -29.45
C SER A 276 -4.18 24.47 -30.87
N ARG A 277 -3.11 23.78 -31.27
CA ARG A 277 -2.39 23.96 -32.55
C ARG A 277 -1.99 25.42 -32.77
N VAL A 278 -1.58 26.11 -31.70
CA VAL A 278 -1.11 27.50 -31.75
C VAL A 278 0.41 27.50 -31.74
N ASP A 279 1.00 28.25 -32.66
CA ASP A 279 2.45 28.39 -32.73
C ASP A 279 2.97 29.16 -31.51
N GLN A 280 4.05 28.64 -30.89
CA GLN A 280 4.76 29.33 -29.81
C GLN A 280 5.59 30.52 -30.32
N THR A 281 5.96 30.52 -31.60
CA THR A 281 6.86 31.49 -32.26
C THR A 281 6.12 32.54 -33.07
N VAL A 282 4.95 32.22 -33.64
CA VAL A 282 4.07 33.27 -34.18
C VAL A 282 3.71 34.15 -32.99
N SER A 283 4.06 35.41 -33.12
CA SER A 283 3.55 36.53 -32.34
C SER A 283 2.05 36.73 -32.62
N VAL A 284 1.26 35.67 -32.49
CA VAL A 284 -0.06 35.79 -31.90
C VAL A 284 0.24 36.12 -30.43
N PRO A 285 -0.42 37.11 -29.83
CA PRO A 285 -0.04 37.62 -28.52
C PRO A 285 -0.28 36.52 -27.47
N VAL A 286 0.72 35.68 -27.21
CA VAL A 286 0.67 34.63 -26.17
C VAL A 286 1.98 34.59 -25.38
N SER A 287 3.14 34.68 -26.05
CA SER A 287 4.45 34.76 -25.36
C SER A 287 4.71 36.13 -24.72
N SER A 288 4.38 37.24 -25.40
CA SER A 288 4.43 38.56 -24.77
C SER A 288 3.21 38.84 -23.89
N THR A 289 2.14 38.05 -24.00
CA THR A 289 0.79 38.49 -23.60
C THR A 289 0.15 37.70 -22.47
N MET A 290 0.64 36.51 -22.14
CA MET A 290 0.41 36.00 -20.78
C MET A 290 1.15 36.85 -19.72
N ARG A 291 2.17 37.61 -20.13
CA ARG A 291 2.88 38.56 -19.27
C ARG A 291 2.33 39.99 -19.34
N THR A 292 1.49 40.34 -20.33
CA THR A 292 1.00 41.72 -20.57
C THR A 292 -0.51 41.90 -20.83
N GLY A 293 -1.33 40.84 -20.79
CA GLY A 293 -2.77 40.95 -20.52
C GLY A 293 -3.68 41.53 -21.62
N ARG A 294 -3.43 41.30 -22.92
CA ARG A 294 -4.37 41.70 -24.00
C ARG A 294 -4.72 40.56 -24.96
N VAL A 295 -5.95 40.06 -24.90
CA VAL A 295 -6.40 38.87 -25.64
C VAL A 295 -7.10 39.22 -26.96
N SER A 296 -6.81 38.47 -28.03
CA SER A 296 -7.59 38.44 -29.27
C SER A 296 -8.66 37.33 -29.19
N PRO A 297 -9.93 37.54 -29.62
CA PRO A 297 -11.03 36.63 -29.31
C PRO A 297 -11.01 35.25 -29.99
N ALA A 298 -10.38 35.10 -31.16
CA ALA A 298 -10.54 33.90 -32.00
C ALA A 298 -9.72 32.66 -31.52
N PRO A 299 -8.43 32.78 -31.15
CA PRO A 299 -7.66 31.63 -30.63
C PRO A 299 -8.06 31.24 -29.20
N TRP A 300 -8.65 32.17 -28.44
CA TRP A 300 -9.02 31.99 -27.04
C TRP A 300 -10.13 30.96 -26.85
N GLY A 301 -11.09 30.89 -27.78
CA GLY A 301 -12.18 29.92 -27.73
C GLY A 301 -11.74 28.46 -27.90
N SER A 302 -10.65 28.20 -28.62
CA SER A 302 -10.08 26.85 -28.77
C SER A 302 -9.29 26.44 -27.51
N CYS A 303 -8.51 27.36 -26.97
CA CYS A 303 -7.73 27.13 -25.75
C CYS A 303 -8.64 26.84 -24.54
N LEU A 304 -9.72 27.62 -24.34
CA LEU A 304 -10.68 27.41 -23.25
C LEU A 304 -11.39 26.05 -23.32
N LYS A 305 -11.75 25.58 -24.51
CA LYS A 305 -12.37 24.26 -24.70
C LYS A 305 -11.41 23.14 -24.29
N ASN A 306 -10.14 23.25 -24.64
CA ASN A 306 -9.12 22.25 -24.30
C ASN A 306 -8.71 22.29 -22.83
N VAL A 307 -8.72 23.46 -22.19
CA VAL A 307 -8.54 23.57 -20.73
C VAL A 307 -9.67 22.84 -20.00
N THR A 308 -10.90 22.92 -20.52
CA THR A 308 -12.05 22.22 -19.92
C THR A 308 -11.92 20.70 -20.07
N SER A 309 -11.46 20.20 -21.23
CA SER A 309 -11.24 18.76 -21.44
C SER A 309 -10.10 18.21 -20.58
N ILE A 310 -9.04 18.99 -20.31
CA ILE A 310 -7.97 18.59 -19.38
C ILE A 310 -8.47 18.57 -17.92
N SER A 311 -9.33 19.51 -17.53
CA SER A 311 -9.88 19.58 -16.16
C SER A 311 -10.93 18.52 -15.83
N MET A 312 -11.49 17.84 -16.85
CA MET A 312 -12.50 16.80 -16.69
C MET A 312 -11.90 15.40 -16.49
N THR A 313 -10.58 15.25 -16.64
CA THR A 313 -9.88 14.03 -16.23
C THR A 313 -9.88 13.96 -14.70
N PRO A 314 -10.45 12.91 -14.09
CA PRO A 314 -10.55 12.83 -12.63
C PRO A 314 -9.15 12.85 -12.00
N PRO A 315 -8.95 13.59 -10.89
CA PRO A 315 -7.74 13.42 -10.09
C PRO A 315 -7.72 11.98 -9.55
N ALA A 316 -6.52 11.38 -9.54
CA ALA A 316 -6.26 10.10 -8.89
C ALA A 316 -6.59 10.17 -7.40
#